data_AF-A0A965ZBD1-F1
#
_entry.id   AF-A0A965ZBD1-F1
#
_cell.length_a   1.000
_cell.length_b   1.000
_cell.length_c   1.000
_cell.angle_alpha   90.00
_cell.angle_beta   90.00
_cell.angle_gamma   90.00
#
_symmetry.space_group_name_H-M   'P 1'
#
loop_
_entity.id
_entity.type
_entity.pdbx_description
1 polymer ?
#
loop_
_entity_poly.entity_id
_entity_poly.type
_entity_poly.pdbx_seq_one_letter_code
_entity_poly.pdbx_strand_id
1 'polypeptide(L)' 'MKVIAVDFDGVLDIPINREKVNALFEDKNNFIVVYTARSYSMFNETRLELIRLGVKHHALVMEKIRADAYIDDKNSTL' A
#
# COMPACT_ATOMS: atom_id res chain seq x y z
N MET A 1 -9.13 6.71 -14.43
CA MET A 1 -8.41 6.69 -13.13
C MET A 1 -8.44 5.28 -12.58
N LYS A 2 -7.28 4.69 -12.27
CA LYS A 2 -7.12 3.34 -11.71
C LYS A 2 -6.78 3.47 -10.22
N VAL A 3 -7.46 2.73 -9.37
CA VAL A 3 -7.13 2.65 -7.94
C VAL A 3 -6.28 1.42 -7.72
N ILE A 4 -5.11 1.59 -7.10
CA ILE A 4 -4.16 0.51 -6.85
C ILE A 4 -4.02 0.37 -5.34
N ALA A 5 -4.57 -0.71 -4.78
CA ALA A 5 -4.39 -1.07 -3.39
C ALA A 5 -3.07 -1.82 -3.22
N VAL A 6 -2.24 -1.35 -2.30
CA VAL A 6 -0.90 -1.88 -2.04
C VAL A 6 -0.86 -2.33 -0.59
N ASP A 7 -0.60 -3.61 -0.38
CA ASP A 7 -0.40 -4.14 0.98
C ASP A 7 0.82 -3.49 1.63
N PHE A 8 0.78 -3.27 2.94
CA PHE A 8 1.90 -2.65 3.64
C PHE A 8 2.94 -3.69 4.09
N ASP A 9 2.57 -4.51 5.07
CA ASP A 9 3.45 -5.44 5.75
C ASP A 9 3.86 -6.59 4.80
N GLY A 10 5.16 -6.85 4.67
CA GLY A 10 5.69 -7.89 3.78
C GLY A 10 5.79 -7.50 2.30
N VAL A 11 5.16 -6.40 1.88
CA VAL A 11 5.27 -5.87 0.51
C VAL A 11 6.14 -4.63 0.46
N LEU A 12 5.86 -3.61 1.30
CA LEU A 12 6.58 -2.33 1.28
C LEU A 12 7.89 -2.34 2.08
N ASP A 13 8.14 -3.39 2.85
CA ASP A 13 9.44 -3.63 3.49
C ASP A 13 10.55 -3.88 2.45
N ILE A 14 10.17 -4.34 1.26
CA ILE A 14 11.08 -4.68 0.17
C ILE A 14 11.40 -3.42 -0.66
N PRO A 15 12.68 -3.00 -0.77
CA PRO A 15 13.06 -1.80 -1.52
C PRO A 15 12.54 -1.73 -2.97
N ILE A 16 12.67 -2.81 -3.73
CA ILE A 16 12.25 -2.84 -5.14
C ILE A 16 10.73 -2.62 -5.31
N ASN A 17 9.92 -3.06 -4.34
CA ASN A 17 8.48 -2.83 -4.38
C ASN A 17 8.14 -1.35 -4.13
N ARG A 18 8.88 -0.67 -3.25
CA ARG A 18 8.72 0.77 -3.01
C ARG A 18 9.02 1.59 -4.26
N GLU A 19 10.06 1.22 -5.00
CA GLU A 19 10.39 1.86 -6.28
C GLU A 19 9.27 1.68 -7.32
N LYS A 20 8.75 0.45 -7.47
CA LYS A 20 7.60 0.18 -8.35
C LYS A 20 6.38 1.03 -7.97
N VAL A 21 6.04 1.10 -6.68
CA VAL A 21 4.90 1.89 -6.19
C VAL A 21 5.10 3.37 -6.45
N ASN A 22 6.31 3.89 -6.20
CA ASN A 22 6.63 5.29 -6.48
C ASN A 22 6.55 5.59 -7.98
N ALA A 23 6.97 4.67 -8.86
CA ALA A 23 6.81 4.84 -10.31
C ALA A 23 5.32 4.84 -10.71
N LEU A 24 4.49 3.98 -10.12
CA LEU A 24 3.03 3.98 -10.35
C LEU A 24 2.37 5.28 -9.89
N PHE A 25 2.87 5.89 -8.81
CA PHE A 25 2.38 7.16 -8.29
C PHE A 25 2.61 8.33 -9.27
N GLU A 26 3.68 8.32 -10.07
CA GLU A 26 3.98 9.40 -11.03
C GLU A 26 2.98 9.47 -12.20
N ASP A 27 2.29 8.38 -12.52
CA ASP A 27 1.20 8.39 -13.49
C ASP A 27 -0.07 8.98 -12.85
N LYS A 28 -0.46 10.17 -13.31
CA LYS A 28 -1.64 10.91 -12.85
C LYS A 28 -2.97 10.17 -13.04
N ASN A 29 -2.98 9.09 -13.84
CA ASN A 29 -4.16 8.25 -13.97
C ASN A 29 -4.29 7.21 -12.85
N ASN A 30 -3.30 7.07 -11.98
CA ASN A 30 -3.30 6.14 -10.86
C ASN A 30 -3.61 6.85 -9.53
N PHE A 31 -4.31 6.13 -8.65
CA PHE A 31 -4.58 6.52 -7.28
C PHE A 31 -4.08 5.41 -6.36
N ILE A 32 -2.95 5.66 -5.72
CA ILE A 32 -2.25 4.70 -4.86
C ILE A 32 -2.82 4.71 -3.45
N VAL A 33 -3.32 3.56 -3.00
CA VAL A 33 -3.84 3.34 -1.64
C VAL A 33 -2.96 2.33 -0.93
N VAL A 34 -2.32 2.74 0.16
CA VAL A 34 -1.71 1.78 1.08
C VAL A 34 -2.82 1.16 1.92
N TYR A 35 -2.99 -0.14 1.86
CA TYR A 35 -4.07 -0.88 2.50
C TYR A 35 -3.52 -1.96 3.43
N THR A 36 -3.56 -1.71 4.74
CA THR A 36 -2.89 -2.54 5.76
C THR A 36 -3.88 -3.15 6.75
N ALA A 37 -3.56 -4.35 7.25
CA ALA A 37 -4.29 -5.02 8.32
C ALA A 37 -3.89 -4.57 9.73
N ARG A 38 -3.03 -3.55 9.84
CA ARG A 38 -2.69 -2.88 11.10
C ARG A 38 -3.92 -2.21 11.71
N SER A 39 -3.97 -2.19 13.05
CA SER A 39 -5.00 -1.52 13.84
C SER A 39 -4.99 -0.01 13.59
N TYR A 40 -6.15 0.64 13.65
CA TYR A 40 -6.22 2.10 13.58
C TYR A 40 -5.43 2.80 14.70
N SER A 41 -5.23 2.13 15.85
CA SER A 41 -4.38 2.65 16.94
C SER A 41 -2.93 2.90 16.51
N MET A 42 -2.45 2.24 15.45
CA MET A 42 -1.11 2.40 14.89
C MET A 42 -1.06 3.37 13.70
N PHE A 43 -2.14 4.12 13.43
CA PHE A 43 -2.22 4.99 12.25
C PHE A 43 -1.04 5.97 12.16
N ASN A 44 -0.74 6.69 13.25
CA ASN A 44 0.34 7.68 13.26
C ASN A 44 1.72 7.04 13.08
N GLU A 45 1.96 5.90 13.74
CA GLU A 45 3.21 5.14 13.60
C GLU A 45 3.39 4.66 12.15
N THR A 46 2.35 4.05 11.57
CA THR A 46 2.36 3.54 10.20
C THR A 46 2.57 4.66 9.19
N ARG A 47 1.94 5.82 9.41
CA ARG A 47 2.12 7.01 8.56
C ARG A 47 3.56 7.53 8.63
N LEU A 48 4.15 7.62 9.82
CA LEU A 48 5.54 8.04 9.99
C LEU A 48 6.51 7.06 9.34
N GLU A 49 6.21 5.77 9.43
CA GLU A 49 7.00 4.73 8.79
C GLU A 49 6.97 4.84 7.25
N LEU A 50 5.80 5.07 6.65
CA LEU A 50 5.68 5.33 5.21
C LEU A 50 6.52 6.54 4.75
N ILE A 51 6.51 7.62 5.54
CA ILE A 51 7.32 8.81 5.29
C ILE A 51 8.81 8.46 5.35
N ARG A 52 9.24 7.75 6.39
CA ARG A 52 10.63 7.32 6.57
C ARG A 52 11.09 6.41 5.43
N LEU A 53 10.21 5.54 4.94
CA LEU A 53 10.49 4.61 3.84
C LEU A 53 10.45 5.29 2.46
N GLY A 54 9.98 6.54 2.36
CA GLY A 54 9.88 7.29 1.12
C GLY A 54 8.79 6.80 0.17
N VAL A 55 7.70 6.22 0.70
CA VAL A 55 6.61 5.65 -0.11
C VAL A 55 5.57 6.73 -0.44
N LYS A 56 5.46 7.09 -1.71
CA LYS A 56 4.44 8.03 -2.21
C LYS A 56 3.09 7.32 -2.35
N HIS A 57 2.06 7.90 -1.75
CA HIS A 57 0.70 7.34 -1.77
C HIS A 57 -0.33 8.47 -1.61
N HIS A 58 -1.56 8.22 -2.06
CA HIS A 58 -2.66 9.19 -1.97
C HIS A 58 -3.51 8.97 -0.72
N ALA A 59 -3.64 7.72 -0.26
CA ALA A 59 -4.41 7.36 0.91
C ALA A 59 -3.76 6.21 1.70
N LEU A 60 -3.96 6.23 3.02
CA LEU A 60 -3.65 5.14 3.93
C LEU A 60 -4.96 4.62 4.52
N VAL A 61 -5.27 3.35 4.26
CA VAL A 61 -6.46 2.65 4.78
C VAL A 61 -6.00 1.57 5.76
N MET A 62 -6.51 1.65 6.97
CA MET A 62 -6.21 0.72 8.07
C MET A 62 -7.26 -0.40 8.15
N GLU A 63 -7.01 -1.38 9.01
CA GLU A 63 -7.97 -2.43 9.35
C GLU A 63 -8.50 -3.23 8.16
N LYS A 64 -7.63 -3.45 7.15
CA LYS A 64 -7.83 -4.49 6.14
C LYS A 64 -8.14 -5.82 6.82
N ILE A 65 -9.04 -6.59 6.23
CA ILE A 65 -9.42 -7.91 6.75
C ILE A 65 -8.17 -8.80 6.84
N ARG A 66 -7.94 -9.39 8.02
CA ARG A 66 -6.90 -10.40 8.17
C ARG A 66 -7.43 -11.72 7.60
N ALA A 67 -6.98 -12.06 6.41
CA ALA A 67 -7.35 -13.30 5.73
C ALA A 67 -6.08 -14.04 5.33
N ASP A 68 -6.11 -15.37 5.39
CA ASP A 68 -5.01 -16.21 4.92
C ASP A 68 -4.85 -16.14 3.39
N ALA A 69 -5.95 -15.88 2.67
CA ALA A 69 -5.95 -15.69 1.23
C ALA A 69 -7.04 -14.70 0.79
N TYR A 70 -6.74 -13.94 -0.26
CA TYR A 70 -7.69 -13.13 -1.00
C TYR A 70 -7.95 -13.78 -2.36
N ILE A 71 -9.21 -14.11 -2.65
CA ILE A 71 -9.66 -14.54 -3.98
C ILE A 71 -10.32 -13.33 -4.63
N ASP A 72 -9.58 -12.66 -5.51
CA ASP A 72 -10.01 -11.43 -6.19
C ASP A 72 -9.56 -11.51 -7.66
N ASP A 73 -10.45 -11.22 -8.60
CA ASP A 73 -10.19 -11.27 -10.05
C ASP A 73 -9.17 -10.22 -10.50
N LYS A 74 -8.94 -9.20 -9.67
CA LYS A 74 -8.00 -8.09 -9.91
C LYS A 74 -6.66 -8.30 -9.24
N ASN A 75 -6.47 -9.41 -8.54
CA ASN A 75 -5.20 -9.72 -7.90
C ASN A 75 -4.18 -10.16 -8.97
N SER A 76 -3.40 -9.20 -9.48
CA SER A 76 -2.32 -9.49 -10.43
C SER A 76 -0.99 -9.64 -9.68
N THR A 77 -0.22 -10.69 -9.99
CA THR A 77 1.20 -10.76 -9.62
C THR A 77 1.97 -9.59 -10.26
N LEU A 78 2.50 -8.69 -9.42
CA LEU A 78 3.39 -7.57 -9.79
C LEU A 78 4.83 -8.01 -10.12
#